data_AF-A0A127A224-F1
#
_entry.id   AF-A0A127A224-F1
#
_cell.length_a   1.000
_cell.length_b   1.000
_cell.length_c   1.000
_cell.angle_alpha   90.00
_cell.angle_beta   90.00
_cell.angle_gamma   90.00
#
_symmetry.space_group_name_H-M   'P 1'
#
loop_
_entity.id
_entity.type
_entity.pdbx_description
1 polymer ?
#
loop_
_entity_poly.entity_id
_entity_poly.type
_entity_poly.pdbx_seq_one_letter_code
_entity_poly.pdbx_strand_id
1 'polypeptide(L)'
;MSPEQSSGWRRYDTTLFPVFHERFEEKWGEGTAPFLDPSVFENDQPRPRAQWINVDTGAAVAVVPVWEDDPTARSFAVFYLPPSGGIWVLRPPGLSSYIEAVANGTAASKDAVALRNDSFHKAVAHAEAFIFGT
;
A
#
# COMPACT_ATOMS: atom_id res chain seq x y z
N MET A 1 32.82 -7.92 12.36
CA MET A 1 31.40 -7.94 12.75
C MET A 1 30.74 -6.83 11.96
N SER A 2 30.01 -7.17 10.89
CA SER A 2 29.36 -6.18 10.02
C SER A 2 28.05 -5.70 10.67
N PRO A 3 27.72 -4.41 10.62
CA PRO A 3 26.52 -3.87 11.25
C PRO A 3 25.31 -4.08 10.32
N GLU A 4 24.89 -5.33 10.14
CA GLU A 4 23.48 -5.55 9.81
C GLU A 4 22.71 -5.36 11.10
N GLN A 5 22.43 -4.10 11.44
CA GLN A 5 21.46 -3.79 12.47
C GLN A 5 20.16 -4.45 12.06
N SER A 6 19.82 -5.51 12.78
CA SER A 6 18.61 -6.30 12.66
C SER A 6 17.42 -5.41 12.97
N SER A 7 16.99 -4.62 12.00
CA SER A 7 15.70 -3.96 12.11
C SER A 7 14.67 -5.11 12.21
N GLY A 8 13.76 -5.05 13.19
CA GLY A 8 12.73 -6.07 13.38
C GLY A 8 11.78 -6.21 12.17
N TRP A 9 11.99 -5.41 11.14
CA TRP A 9 11.22 -5.35 9.91
C TRP A 9 11.49 -6.56 9.02
N ARG A 10 10.40 -7.20 8.60
CA ARG A 10 10.42 -8.34 7.69
C ARG A 10 9.40 -8.11 6.61
N ARG A 11 9.76 -8.52 5.39
CA ARG A 11 8.83 -8.62 4.29
C ARG A 11 7.70 -9.58 4.66
N TYR A 12 6.46 -9.20 4.38
CA TYR A 12 5.28 -10.02 4.69
C TYR A 12 4.36 -10.10 3.47
N ASP A 13 4.50 -11.17 2.69
CA ASP A 13 3.74 -11.34 1.44
C ASP A 13 2.37 -12.01 1.62
N THR A 14 1.94 -12.21 2.88
CA THR A 14 0.63 -12.76 3.25
C THR A 14 -0.37 -11.66 3.64
N THR A 15 -1.66 -12.00 3.74
CA THR A 15 -2.78 -11.04 3.85
C THR A 15 -2.82 -10.31 5.22
N LEU A 16 -2.37 -9.05 5.33
CA LEU A 16 -2.59 -8.17 6.51
C LEU A 16 -3.81 -7.25 6.39
N PHE A 17 -4.60 -7.42 5.35
CA PHE A 17 -5.69 -6.51 4.98
C PHE A 17 -6.69 -6.21 6.11
N PRO A 18 -7.11 -7.18 6.95
CA PRO A 18 -8.10 -6.90 7.98
C PRO A 18 -7.65 -5.82 8.97
N VAL A 19 -6.38 -5.85 9.41
CA VAL A 19 -5.90 -4.85 10.39
C VAL A 19 -5.74 -3.46 9.78
N PHE A 20 -5.31 -3.36 8.51
CA PHE A 20 -5.27 -2.04 7.85
C PHE A 20 -6.67 -1.47 7.64
N HIS A 21 -7.64 -2.31 7.26
CA HIS A 21 -9.05 -1.93 7.11
C HIS A 21 -9.62 -1.40 8.42
N GLU A 22 -9.55 -2.20 9.50
CA GLU A 22 -10.03 -1.84 10.82
C GLU A 22 -9.44 -0.51 11.31
N ARG A 23 -8.12 -0.35 11.21
CA ARG A 23 -7.44 0.88 11.67
C ARG A 23 -7.79 2.11 10.83
N PHE A 24 -8.07 1.93 9.55
CA PHE A 24 -8.50 3.02 8.68
C PHE A 24 -9.90 3.48 9.06
N GLU A 25 -10.84 2.56 9.22
CA GLU A 25 -12.21 2.89 9.59
C GLU A 25 -12.32 3.42 11.03
N GLU A 26 -11.50 2.92 11.97
CA GLU A 26 -11.37 3.52 13.32
C GLU A 26 -11.08 5.02 13.27
N LYS A 27 -10.29 5.47 12.28
CA LYS A 27 -9.82 6.85 12.17
C LYS A 27 -10.73 7.74 11.32
N TRP A 28 -11.27 7.22 10.22
CA TRP A 28 -12.03 8.02 9.25
C TRP A 28 -13.52 7.67 9.16
N GLY A 29 -13.95 6.59 9.79
CA GLY A 29 -15.34 6.13 9.83
C GLY A 29 -15.58 4.83 9.07
N GLU A 30 -16.63 4.11 9.46
CA GLU A 30 -17.09 2.90 8.77
C GLU A 30 -17.43 3.17 7.30
N GLY A 31 -17.02 2.28 6.40
CA GLY A 31 -17.22 2.38 4.96
C GLY A 31 -16.23 3.31 4.24
N THR A 32 -15.26 3.90 4.94
CA THR A 32 -14.27 4.80 4.32
C THR A 32 -13.05 4.08 3.73
N ALA A 33 -12.92 2.78 3.97
CA ALA A 33 -11.80 1.97 3.53
C ALA A 33 -12.16 0.85 2.51
N PRO A 34 -13.05 1.07 1.52
CA PRO A 34 -13.48 -0.02 0.61
C PRO A 34 -12.33 -0.61 -0.22
N PHE A 35 -11.23 0.14 -0.40
CA PHE A 35 -9.99 -0.32 -1.05
C PHE A 35 -9.08 -1.17 -0.14
N LEU A 36 -9.44 -1.34 1.13
CA LEU A 36 -8.81 -2.23 2.10
C LEU A 36 -9.76 -3.37 2.52
N ASP A 37 -11.02 -3.34 2.08
CA ASP A 37 -12.06 -4.28 2.50
C ASP A 37 -11.77 -5.70 1.98
N PRO A 38 -11.47 -6.66 2.87
CA PRO A 38 -11.21 -8.07 2.54
C PRO A 38 -12.28 -8.71 1.65
N SER A 39 -13.55 -8.29 1.77
CA SER A 39 -14.70 -8.82 1.04
C SER A 39 -14.81 -8.33 -0.40
N VAL A 40 -14.14 -7.21 -0.72
CA VAL A 40 -14.08 -6.63 -2.07
C VAL A 40 -13.00 -7.32 -2.92
N PHE A 41 -12.07 -8.04 -2.29
CA PHE A 41 -11.00 -8.77 -2.98
C PHE A 41 -11.42 -10.17 -3.48
N GLU A 42 -12.53 -10.25 -4.21
CA GLU A 42 -12.78 -11.39 -5.09
C GLU A 42 -11.67 -11.48 -6.16
N ASN A 43 -11.48 -12.69 -6.72
CA ASN A 43 -10.28 -13.27 -7.37
C ASN A 43 -9.43 -12.41 -8.33
N ASP A 44 -9.84 -11.22 -8.74
CA ASP A 44 -9.16 -10.37 -9.73
C ASP A 44 -8.83 -8.93 -9.26
N GLN A 45 -9.11 -8.57 -8.00
CA GLN A 45 -8.86 -7.21 -7.50
C GLN A 45 -7.42 -6.99 -6.96
N PRO A 46 -6.91 -5.75 -7.02
CA PRO A 46 -5.50 -5.47 -6.75
C PRO A 46 -5.16 -5.55 -5.25
N ARG A 47 -4.39 -6.58 -4.87
CA ARG A 47 -3.80 -6.76 -3.54
C ARG A 47 -2.74 -5.68 -3.23
N PRO A 48 -2.53 -5.23 -1.97
CA PRO A 48 -1.31 -4.69 -1.44
C PRO A 48 -0.13 -5.40 -2.08
N ARG A 49 0.59 -4.61 -2.85
CA ARG A 49 1.69 -5.09 -3.68
C ARG A 49 2.96 -5.19 -2.86
N ALA A 50 2.97 -4.55 -1.69
CA ALA A 50 4.07 -4.63 -0.77
C ALA A 50 3.67 -4.41 0.69
N GLN A 51 4.19 -5.23 1.61
CA GLN A 51 3.94 -5.10 3.05
C GLN A 51 5.16 -5.52 3.88
N TRP A 52 5.31 -4.90 5.04
CA TRP A 52 6.33 -5.21 6.04
C TRP A 52 5.72 -5.19 7.43
N ILE A 53 6.22 -6.07 8.31
CA ILE A 53 5.88 -6.06 9.73
C ILE A 53 7.15 -5.91 10.55
N ASN A 54 7.06 -5.20 11.66
CA ASN A 54 8.10 -5.18 12.67
C ASN A 54 7.73 -6.18 13.77
N VAL A 55 8.43 -7.31 13.85
CA VAL A 55 8.07 -8.39 14.78
C VAL A 55 8.30 -8.04 16.24
N ASP A 56 9.15 -7.05 16.51
CA ASP A 56 9.50 -6.64 17.88
C ASP A 56 8.46 -5.68 18.46
N THR A 57 7.81 -4.89 17.60
CA THR A 57 6.92 -3.80 18.01
C THR A 57 5.47 -3.99 17.58
N GLY A 58 5.19 -4.91 16.65
CA GLY A 58 3.87 -5.08 16.04
C GLY A 58 3.50 -3.98 15.03
N ALA A 59 4.44 -3.10 14.67
CA ALA A 59 4.22 -2.10 13.62
C ALA A 59 4.09 -2.77 12.25
N ALA A 60 3.41 -2.10 11.31
CA ALA A 60 3.28 -2.59 9.94
C ALA A 60 3.30 -1.45 8.92
N VAL A 61 3.75 -1.74 7.69
CA VAL A 61 3.71 -0.83 6.55
C VAL A 61 3.10 -1.58 5.36
N ALA A 62 2.24 -0.93 4.58
CA ALA A 62 1.66 -1.48 3.36
C ALA A 62 1.63 -0.47 2.21
N VAL A 63 1.94 -0.94 1.00
CA VAL A 63 1.78 -0.22 -0.26
C VAL A 63 0.51 -0.72 -0.93
N VAL A 64 -0.48 0.17 -1.05
CA VAL A 64 -1.84 -0.17 -1.44
C VAL A 64 -2.25 0.71 -2.63
N PRO A 65 -2.86 0.14 -3.68
CA PRO A 65 -3.46 0.94 -4.73
C PRO A 65 -4.68 1.67 -4.19
N VAL A 66 -4.76 2.98 -4.39
CA VAL A 66 -5.87 3.83 -3.93
C VAL A 66 -6.55 4.49 -5.11
N TRP A 67 -7.85 4.75 -4.96
CA TRP A 67 -8.62 5.57 -5.90
C TRP A 67 -8.23 7.03 -5.72
N GLU A 68 -8.10 7.74 -6.84
CA GLU A 68 -7.98 9.20 -6.86
C GLU A 68 -9.39 9.81 -7.09
N ASP A 69 -9.46 11.14 -7.13
CA ASP A 69 -10.73 11.86 -7.41
C ASP A 69 -11.39 11.40 -8.73
N ASP A 70 -10.58 11.00 -9.71
CA ASP A 70 -11.04 10.30 -10.91
C ASP A 70 -11.18 8.80 -10.62
N PRO A 71 -12.39 8.22 -10.70
CA PRO A 71 -12.60 6.80 -10.42
C PRO A 71 -11.88 5.87 -11.40
N THR A 72 -11.45 6.35 -12.57
CA THR A 72 -10.67 5.57 -13.52
C THR A 72 -9.16 5.60 -13.20
N ALA A 73 -8.75 6.53 -12.35
CA ALA A 73 -7.38 6.69 -11.92
C ALA A 73 -7.09 5.95 -10.61
N ARG A 74 -5.88 5.43 -10.54
CA ARG A 74 -5.29 4.83 -9.35
C ARG A 74 -3.98 5.53 -9.06
N SER A 75 -3.61 5.51 -7.79
CA SER A 75 -2.26 5.79 -7.33
C SER A 75 -1.85 4.71 -6.34
N PHE A 76 -0.67 4.84 -5.74
CA PHE A 76 -0.27 4.02 -4.59
C PHE A 76 -0.18 4.88 -3.34
N ALA A 77 -0.78 4.43 -2.25
CA ALA A 77 -0.56 5.00 -0.93
C ALA A 77 0.36 4.08 -0.12
N VAL A 78 1.13 4.67 0.78
CA VAL A 78 1.89 3.92 1.79
C VAL A 78 1.21 4.14 3.13
N PHE A 79 0.69 3.08 3.73
CA PHE A 79 0.09 3.12 5.06
C PHE A 79 1.09 2.63 6.09
N TYR A 80 1.11 3.28 7.25
CA TYR A 80 1.88 2.86 8.42
C TYR A 80 0.95 2.66 9.62
N LEU A 81 1.04 1.48 10.23
CA LEU A 81 0.42 1.13 11.50
C LEU A 81 1.49 1.22 12.60
N PRO A 82 1.42 2.22 13.49
CA PRO A 82 2.31 2.29 14.64
C PRO A 82 1.92 1.27 15.72
N PRO A 83 2.85 0.88 16.61
CA PRO A 83 2.60 -0.05 17.71
C PRO A 83 1.47 0.36 18.64
N SER A 84 1.28 1.66 18.84
CA SER A 84 0.30 2.23 19.77
C SER A 84 -1.13 2.29 19.21
N GLY A 85 -1.35 1.79 17.98
CA GLY A 85 -2.63 1.88 17.29
C GLY A 85 -2.82 3.16 16.47
N GLY A 86 -3.87 3.15 15.65
CA GLY A 86 -4.11 4.15 14.60
C GLY A 86 -3.41 3.80 13.28
N ILE A 87 -3.43 4.76 12.35
CA ILE A 87 -2.90 4.60 11.00
C ILE A 87 -2.46 5.96 10.44
N TRP A 88 -1.36 5.92 9.68
CA TRP A 88 -0.75 7.07 9.04
C TRP A 88 -0.68 6.84 7.54
N VAL A 89 -0.99 7.88 6.76
CA VAL A 89 -0.78 7.86 5.31
C VAL A 89 0.53 8.57 5.04
N LEU A 90 1.54 7.81 4.64
CA LEU A 90 2.79 8.34 4.13
C LEU A 90 2.55 8.68 2.66
N ARG A 91 2.81 9.92 2.27
CA ARG A 91 2.63 10.40 0.90
C ARG A 91 3.99 10.46 0.22
N PRO A 92 4.37 9.46 -0.60
CA PRO A 92 5.59 9.53 -1.36
C PRO A 92 5.57 10.75 -2.29
N PRO A 93 6.65 11.53 -2.36
CA PRO A 93 6.76 12.61 -3.33
C PRO A 93 6.82 12.02 -4.75
N GLY A 94 6.15 12.68 -5.70
CA GLY A 94 6.26 12.35 -7.12
C GLY A 94 5.56 11.06 -7.58
N LEU A 95 4.57 10.58 -6.83
CA LEU A 95 3.68 9.52 -7.31
C LEU A 95 2.90 10.02 -8.52
N SER A 96 2.93 9.22 -9.58
CA SER A 96 2.09 9.44 -10.75
C SER A 96 0.81 8.63 -10.60
N SER A 97 -0.33 9.26 -10.84
CA SER A 97 -1.56 8.52 -11.06
C SER A 97 -1.41 7.70 -12.36
N TYR A 98 -2.03 6.52 -12.38
CA TYR A 98 -2.13 5.67 -13.54
C TYR A 98 -3.59 5.28 -13.77
N ILE A 99 -4.00 5.15 -15.03
CA ILE A 99 -5.35 4.71 -15.36
C ILE A 99 -5.39 3.19 -15.33
N GLU A 100 -6.31 2.62 -14.56
CA GLU A 100 -6.51 1.17 -14.51
C GLU A 100 -7.45 0.75 -15.64
N ALA A 101 -6.89 0.24 -16.74
CA ALA A 101 -7.67 -0.12 -17.94
C ALA A 101 -8.71 -1.23 -17.71
N VAL A 102 -8.61 -1.97 -16.60
CA VAL A 102 -9.45 -3.14 -16.29
C VAL A 102 -10.91 -2.76 -16.04
N ALA A 103 -11.19 -1.51 -15.64
CA ALA A 103 -12.56 -1.07 -15.34
C ALA A 103 -13.51 -1.14 -16.56
N ASN A 104 -12.99 -1.13 -17.80
CA ASN A 104 -13.79 -1.06 -19.02
C ASN A 104 -13.55 -2.21 -20.02
N GLY A 105 -12.91 -3.31 -19.61
CA GLY A 105 -12.71 -4.48 -20.48
C GLY A 105 -11.70 -4.30 -21.62
N THR A 106 -10.92 -3.23 -21.60
CA THR A 106 -9.83 -2.96 -22.55
C THR A 106 -8.47 -3.32 -21.94
N ALA A 107 -7.61 -3.99 -22.71
CA ALA A 107 -6.25 -4.30 -22.27
C ALA A 107 -5.47 -3.00 -22.00
N ALA A 108 -4.74 -2.94 -20.88
CA ALA A 108 -3.91 -1.79 -20.54
C ALA A 108 -2.85 -1.55 -21.63
N SER A 109 -2.68 -0.29 -22.04
CA SER A 109 -1.60 0.07 -22.95
C SER A 109 -0.25 -0.19 -22.29
N LYS A 110 0.80 -0.42 -23.09
CA LYS A 110 2.16 -0.59 -22.57
C LYS A 110 2.60 0.60 -21.70
N ASP A 111 2.20 1.80 -22.07
CA ASP A 111 2.50 3.02 -21.33
C ASP A 111 1.77 3.06 -19.97
N ALA A 112 0.51 2.62 -19.91
CA ALA A 112 -0.23 2.53 -18.65
C ALA A 112 0.39 1.49 -17.69
N VAL A 113 0.86 0.36 -18.23
CA VAL A 113 1.59 -0.65 -17.44
C VAL A 113 2.93 -0.09 -16.94
N ALA A 114 3.66 0.64 -17.78
CA ALA A 114 4.93 1.26 -17.38
C ALA A 114 4.74 2.30 -16.26
N LEU A 115 3.73 3.17 -16.38
CA LEU A 115 3.39 4.17 -15.34
C LEU A 115 3.00 3.51 -14.03
N ARG A 116 2.16 2.46 -14.07
CA ARG A 116 1.79 1.71 -12.88
C ARG A 116 3.01 1.10 -12.18
N ASN A 117 3.93 0.50 -12.94
CA ASN A 117 5.14 -0.11 -12.38
C ASN A 117 6.09 0.94 -11.79
N ASP A 118 6.27 2.08 -12.47
CA ASP A 118 7.06 3.20 -11.95
C ASP A 118 6.50 3.74 -10.63
N SER A 119 5.19 4.02 -10.57
CA SER A 119 4.53 4.47 -9.35
C SER A 119 4.62 3.45 -8.22
N PHE A 120 4.51 2.15 -8.54
CA PHE A 120 4.72 1.09 -7.55
C PHE A 120 6.14 1.10 -6.99
N HIS A 121 7.17 1.17 -7.84
CA HIS A 121 8.56 1.22 -7.39
C HIS A 121 8.86 2.44 -6.53
N LYS A 122 8.32 3.62 -6.87
CA LYS A 122 8.44 4.83 -6.05
C LYS A 122 7.80 4.66 -4.67
N ALA A 123 6.61 4.05 -4.60
CA ALA A 123 5.93 3.78 -3.34
C ALA A 123 6.71 2.78 -2.47
N VAL A 124 7.26 1.72 -3.08
CA VAL A 124 8.13 0.75 -2.39
C VAL A 124 9.39 1.42 -1.86
N ALA A 125 10.10 2.18 -2.70
CA ALA A 125 11.32 2.88 -2.30
C ALA A 125 11.05 3.85 -1.15
N HIS A 126 9.91 4.55 -1.16
CA HIS A 126 9.52 5.42 -0.05
C HIS A 126 9.22 4.64 1.24
N ALA A 127 8.54 3.50 1.15
CA ALA A 127 8.30 2.63 2.29
C ALA A 127 9.61 2.10 2.87
N GLU A 128 10.55 1.66 2.03
CA GLU A 128 11.87 1.18 2.45
C GLU A 128 12.70 2.30 3.08
N ALA A 129 12.71 3.51 2.51
CA ALA A 129 13.36 4.67 3.09
C ALA A 129 12.78 5.01 4.48
N PHE A 130 11.45 4.93 4.64
CA PHE A 130 10.81 5.12 5.94
C PHE A 130 11.19 4.03 6.96
N ILE A 131 11.23 2.77 6.52
CA ILE A 131 11.50 1.61 7.39
C ILE A 131 12.97 1.52 7.81
N PHE A 132 13.89 1.75 6.85
CA PHE A 132 15.33 1.50 7.00
C PHE A 132 16.17 2.77 7.11
N GLY A 133 15.60 3.95 6.88
CA GLY A 133 16.29 5.24 6.99
C GLY A 133 17.30 5.52 5.87
N THR A 134 17.08 4.98 4.67
CA THR A 134 17.95 5.13 3.49
C THR A 134 17.65 6.37 2.66
#